data_AF-A0A1G6UJQ1-F1
#
_entry.id   AF-A0A1G6UJQ1-F1
#
_cell.length_a   1.000
_cell.length_b   1.000
_cell.length_c   1.000
_cell.angle_alpha   90.00
_cell.angle_beta   90.00
_cell.angle_gamma   90.00
#
_symmetry.space_group_name_H-M   'P 1'
#
loop_
_entity.id
_entity.type
_entity.pdbx_description
1 polymer ?
#
loop_
_entity_poly.entity_id
_entity_poly.type
_entity_poly.pdbx_seq_one_letter_code
_entity_poly.pdbx_strand_id
1 'polypeptide(L)'
;MDTGSISAIISATAGITGVLLGNSFVAVKEWIVSRTKRQKDAVYLSINVLSHLEQVANRCFHVALDDGTAMGQPVGKDGEYVTTTKPPEFRPLELDVEWKVLPQDLLYAILRIPDDQAQIENRLWGIDEYDDDYPDHTEFFWVRQRGYAELALSVSNLAQRLRAYGKLPPVVEPEPGEWNRDEELRNIIKRVDDARNAHEQRVSACPAPFPLT
;
A
#
# COMPACT_ATOMS: atom_id res chain seq x y z
N MET A 1 44.70 60.55 2.38
CA MET A 1 44.24 59.35 3.11
C MET A 1 45.37 58.95 4.02
N ASP A 2 45.13 58.97 5.33
CA ASP A 2 46.15 58.64 6.33
C ASP A 2 46.39 57.14 6.36
N THR A 3 47.65 56.73 6.44
CA THR A 3 48.08 55.32 6.36
C THR A 3 47.41 54.43 7.42
N GLY A 4 47.08 55.00 8.59
CA GLY A 4 46.35 54.31 9.66
C GLY A 4 44.91 53.94 9.30
N SER A 5 44.20 54.81 8.58
CA SER A 5 42.82 54.55 8.15
C SER A 5 42.74 53.44 7.10
N ILE A 6 43.74 53.33 6.23
CA ILE A 6 43.84 52.25 5.23
C ILE A 6 44.05 50.90 5.92
N SER A 7 44.94 50.83 6.92
CA SER A 7 45.20 49.59 7.66
C SER A 7 43.99 49.11 8.45
N ALA A 8 43.25 50.02 9.09
CA ALA A 8 42.03 49.70 9.82
C ALA A 8 40.93 49.11 8.91
N ILE A 9 40.74 49.68 7.71
CA ILE A 9 39.78 49.19 6.73
C ILE A 9 40.17 47.78 6.24
N ILE A 10 41.45 47.54 5.94
CA ILE A 10 41.93 46.23 5.48
C ILE A 10 41.75 45.17 6.58
N SER A 11 42.03 45.49 7.84
CA SER A 11 41.85 44.56 8.96
C SER A 11 40.37 44.23 9.19
N ALA A 12 39.49 45.24 9.14
CA ALA A 12 38.05 45.04 9.29
C ALA A 12 37.45 44.19 8.15
N THR A 13 37.85 44.44 6.89
CA THR A 13 37.37 43.65 5.74
C THR A 13 37.91 42.23 5.77
N ALA A 14 39.17 42.01 6.15
CA ALA A 14 39.73 40.67 6.32
C ALA A 14 39.02 39.87 7.42
N GLY A 15 38.73 40.50 8.57
CA GLY A 15 37.98 39.88 9.66
C GLY A 15 36.56 39.46 9.26
N ILE A 16 35.81 40.35 8.62
CA ILE A 16 34.44 40.05 8.14
C ILE A 16 34.46 38.95 7.08
N THR A 17 35.42 39.00 6.14
CA THR A 17 35.55 37.99 5.08
C THR A 17 35.88 36.62 5.68
N GLY A 18 36.77 36.55 6.67
CA GLY A 18 37.10 35.31 7.37
C GLY A 18 35.89 34.67 8.05
N VAL A 19 35.06 35.48 8.74
CA VAL A 19 33.83 35.01 9.39
C VAL A 19 32.81 34.51 8.37
N LEU A 20 32.58 35.26 7.28
CA LEU A 20 31.63 34.87 6.24
C LEU A 20 32.04 33.57 5.52
N LEU A 21 33.33 33.42 5.20
CA LEU A 21 33.86 32.22 4.57
C LEU A 21 33.79 31.01 5.51
N GLY A 22 34.16 31.20 6.79
CA GLY A 22 34.06 30.16 7.80
C GLY A 22 32.62 29.65 7.98
N ASN A 23 31.67 30.57 8.12
CA ASN A 23 30.25 30.22 8.32
C ASN A 23 29.64 29.57 7.06
N SER A 24 30.03 30.04 5.88
CA SER A 24 29.59 29.45 4.60
C SER A 24 30.09 28.03 4.43
N PHE A 25 31.35 27.76 4.79
CA PHE A 25 31.91 26.41 4.73
C PHE A 25 31.17 25.43 5.65
N VAL A 26 30.81 25.85 6.86
CA VAL A 26 30.00 25.05 7.79
C VAL A 26 28.63 24.75 7.20
N ALA A 27 27.91 25.77 6.71
CA ALA A 27 26.60 25.60 6.11
C ALA A 27 26.61 24.64 4.91
N VAL A 28 27.62 24.75 4.03
CA VAL A 28 27.80 23.84 2.89
C VAL A 28 28.07 22.41 3.36
N LYS A 29 28.97 22.22 4.34
CA LYS A 29 29.27 20.90 4.90
C LYS A 29 28.03 20.26 5.53
N GLU A 30 27.29 21.00 6.33
CA GLU A 30 26.06 20.52 6.97
C GLU A 30 24.99 20.17 5.93
N TRP A 31 24.86 20.97 4.87
CA TRP A 31 23.97 20.68 3.76
C TRP A 31 24.34 19.38 3.05
N ILE A 32 25.64 19.16 2.76
CA ILE A 32 26.11 17.90 2.13
C ILE A 32 25.84 16.71 3.04
N VAL A 33 26.25 16.80 4.32
CA VAL A 33 26.09 15.70 5.28
C VAL A 33 24.62 15.35 5.50
N SER A 34 23.76 16.36 5.68
CA SER A 34 22.31 16.14 5.84
C SER A 34 21.68 15.55 4.58
N ARG A 35 22.11 15.97 3.39
CA ARG A 35 21.65 15.41 2.12
C ARG A 35 22.05 13.95 1.94
N THR A 36 23.31 13.62 2.22
CA THR A 36 23.81 12.24 2.15
C THR A 36 23.11 11.34 3.18
N LYS A 37 22.93 11.82 4.41
CA LYS A 37 22.19 11.10 5.44
C LYS A 37 20.76 10.82 4.99
N ARG A 38 20.03 11.86 4.56
CA ARG A 38 18.65 11.72 4.06
C ARG A 38 18.54 10.74 2.89
N GLN A 39 19.54 10.69 2.00
CA GLN A 39 19.55 9.72 0.90
C GLN A 39 19.74 8.28 1.40
N LYS A 40 20.65 8.05 2.35
CA LYS A 40 20.84 6.71 2.95
C LYS A 40 19.59 6.26 3.69
N ASP A 41 19.01 7.15 4.48
CA ASP A 41 17.77 6.90 5.23
C ASP A 41 16.60 6.60 4.27
N ALA A 42 16.49 7.34 3.16
CA ALA A 42 15.48 7.08 2.12
C ALA A 42 15.64 5.70 1.46
N VAL A 43 16.87 5.31 1.10
CA VAL A 43 17.12 3.99 0.49
C VAL A 43 16.83 2.87 1.49
N TYR A 44 17.28 3.01 2.74
CA TYR A 44 17.05 2.02 3.79
C TYR A 44 15.55 1.85 4.07
N LEU A 45 14.83 2.96 4.25
CA LEU A 45 13.38 2.96 4.41
C LEU A 45 12.72 2.29 3.21
N SER A 46 13.07 2.68 1.99
CA SER A 46 12.48 2.12 0.78
C SER A 46 12.67 0.60 0.72
N ILE A 47 13.85 0.06 1.02
CA ILE A 47 14.09 -1.39 1.00
C ILE A 47 13.22 -2.11 2.04
N ASN A 48 13.22 -1.59 3.27
CA ASN A 48 12.52 -2.23 4.39
C ASN A 48 11.00 -2.21 4.16
N VAL A 49 10.44 -1.02 3.96
CA VAL A 49 9.00 -0.83 3.77
C VAL A 49 8.52 -1.54 2.50
N LEU A 50 9.29 -1.51 1.40
CA LEU A 50 8.94 -2.25 0.18
C LEU A 50 8.75 -3.74 0.45
N SER A 51 9.65 -4.37 1.22
CA SER A 51 9.52 -5.80 1.53
C SER A 51 8.23 -6.11 2.28
N HIS A 52 7.81 -5.22 3.19
CA HIS A 52 6.55 -5.37 3.90
C HIS A 52 5.35 -5.15 2.99
N LEU A 53 5.38 -4.14 2.10
CA LEU A 53 4.30 -3.90 1.14
C LEU A 53 4.10 -5.10 0.20
N GLU A 54 5.18 -5.69 -0.33
CA GLU A 54 5.07 -6.88 -1.18
C GLU A 54 4.49 -8.08 -0.41
N GLN A 55 4.83 -8.23 0.88
CA GLN A 55 4.24 -9.26 1.74
C GLN A 55 2.73 -9.03 1.97
N VAL A 56 2.32 -7.78 2.21
CA VAL A 56 0.90 -7.41 2.33
C VAL A 56 0.17 -7.71 1.04
N ALA A 57 0.68 -7.28 -0.12
CA ALA A 57 0.07 -7.55 -1.42
C ALA A 57 -0.08 -9.06 -1.69
N ASN A 58 0.94 -9.87 -1.39
CA ASN A 58 0.85 -11.33 -1.53
C ASN A 58 -0.20 -11.96 -0.61
N ARG A 59 -0.28 -11.52 0.65
CA ARG A 59 -1.28 -12.03 1.59
C ARG A 59 -2.69 -11.60 1.23
N CYS A 60 -2.88 -10.35 0.79
CA CYS A 60 -4.15 -9.88 0.24
C CYS A 60 -4.55 -10.70 -1.00
N PHE A 61 -3.60 -11.06 -1.87
CA PHE A 61 -3.87 -11.97 -2.99
C PHE A 61 -4.38 -13.35 -2.54
N HIS A 62 -3.81 -13.93 -1.48
CA HIS A 62 -4.33 -15.19 -0.94
C HIS A 62 -5.75 -15.05 -0.39
N VAL A 63 -6.08 -13.93 0.27
CA VAL A 63 -7.46 -13.66 0.70
C VAL A 63 -8.38 -13.46 -0.50
N ALA A 64 -7.89 -12.82 -1.57
CA ALA A 64 -8.64 -12.64 -2.81
C ALA A 64 -8.96 -13.95 -3.53
N LEU A 65 -8.20 -15.01 -3.27
CA LEU A 65 -8.44 -16.36 -3.78
C LEU A 65 -9.36 -17.20 -2.87
N ASP A 66 -9.56 -16.78 -1.62
CA ASP A 66 -10.36 -17.52 -0.64
C ASP A 66 -11.83 -17.49 -1.05
N ASP A 67 -12.36 -18.63 -1.47
CA ASP A 67 -13.76 -18.84 -1.85
C ASP A 67 -14.52 -19.67 -0.82
N GLY A 68 -13.95 -19.89 0.37
CA GLY A 68 -14.56 -20.69 1.42
C GLY A 68 -14.45 -22.20 1.22
N THR A 69 -13.69 -22.64 0.21
CA THR A 69 -13.50 -24.06 -0.11
C THR A 69 -12.08 -24.56 0.14
N ALA A 70 -11.96 -25.87 0.37
CA ALA A 70 -10.70 -26.61 0.31
C ALA A 70 -10.88 -27.80 -0.62
N MET A 71 -9.98 -27.94 -1.60
CA MET A 71 -10.07 -28.98 -2.63
C MET A 71 -11.42 -28.97 -3.38
N GLY A 72 -12.03 -27.79 -3.53
CA GLY A 72 -13.31 -27.59 -4.22
C GLY A 72 -14.54 -28.05 -3.42
N GLN A 73 -14.42 -28.20 -2.10
CA GLN A 73 -15.53 -28.50 -1.19
C GLN A 73 -15.60 -27.47 -0.06
N PRO A 74 -16.80 -27.11 0.45
CA PRO A 74 -16.94 -26.20 1.57
C PRO A 74 -16.17 -26.70 2.81
N VAL A 75 -15.49 -25.80 3.50
CA VAL A 75 -14.63 -26.16 4.66
C VAL A 75 -15.41 -26.28 5.96
N GLY A 76 -16.53 -25.57 6.08
CA GLY A 76 -17.34 -25.49 7.27
C GLY A 76 -18.12 -26.78 7.56
N LYS A 77 -18.75 -26.81 8.72
CA LYS A 77 -19.63 -27.94 9.07
C LYS A 77 -20.90 -27.87 8.23
N ASP A 78 -21.50 -29.03 7.98
CA ASP A 78 -22.79 -29.13 7.28
C ASP A 78 -22.82 -28.49 5.88
N GLY A 79 -21.66 -28.37 5.22
CA GLY A 79 -21.53 -27.78 3.88
C GLY A 79 -21.38 -26.26 3.86
N GLU A 80 -21.14 -25.62 5.01
CA GLU A 80 -20.91 -24.18 5.12
C GLU A 80 -19.60 -23.73 4.48
N TYR A 81 -19.66 -22.62 3.74
CA TYR A 81 -18.49 -21.95 3.22
C TYR A 81 -17.92 -21.03 4.29
N VAL A 82 -16.68 -21.27 4.74
CA VAL A 82 -16.03 -20.49 5.80
C VAL A 82 -14.66 -20.01 5.37
N THR A 83 -14.25 -18.82 5.81
CA THR A 83 -12.96 -18.26 5.43
C THR A 83 -11.81 -19.21 5.77
N THR A 84 -10.94 -19.48 4.81
CA THR A 84 -9.76 -20.33 4.97
C THR A 84 -8.48 -19.53 5.18
N THR A 85 -8.49 -18.25 4.77
CA THR A 85 -7.33 -17.37 4.77
C THR A 85 -7.55 -16.15 5.64
N LYS A 86 -6.55 -15.87 6.50
CA LYS A 86 -6.53 -14.69 7.36
C LYS A 86 -5.99 -13.46 6.61
N PRO A 87 -6.59 -12.28 6.78
CA PRO A 87 -6.04 -11.03 6.27
C PRO A 87 -4.61 -10.76 6.76
N PRO A 88 -3.77 -10.07 5.95
CA PRO A 88 -2.49 -9.61 6.43
C PRO A 88 -2.64 -8.58 7.55
N GLU A 89 -1.69 -8.57 8.47
CA GLU A 89 -1.51 -7.46 9.40
C GLU A 89 -0.35 -6.59 8.90
N PHE A 90 -0.56 -5.28 8.88
CA PHE A 90 0.48 -4.31 8.54
C PHE A 90 0.54 -3.22 9.61
N ARG A 91 1.68 -3.11 10.28
CA ARG A 91 1.90 -2.13 11.35
C ARG A 91 3.05 -1.20 10.97
N PRO A 92 2.82 -0.20 10.11
CA PRO A 92 3.90 0.62 9.57
C PRO A 92 4.70 1.33 10.65
N LEU A 93 4.05 1.81 11.71
CA LEU A 93 4.73 2.55 12.79
C LEU A 93 5.60 1.68 13.71
N GLU A 94 5.56 0.34 13.59
CA GLU A 94 6.48 -0.56 14.27
C GLU A 94 7.81 -0.72 13.50
N LEU A 95 7.90 -0.26 12.25
CA LEU A 95 9.12 -0.30 11.47
C LEU A 95 10.10 0.79 11.91
N ASP A 96 11.31 0.39 12.26
CA ASP A 96 12.41 1.29 12.65
C ASP A 96 13.05 1.96 11.43
N VAL A 97 12.36 2.97 10.88
CA VAL A 97 12.78 3.75 9.69
C VAL A 97 12.47 5.24 9.86
N GLU A 98 13.21 6.11 9.17
CA GLU A 98 12.98 7.56 9.22
C GLU A 98 11.87 7.98 8.25
N TRP A 99 10.61 7.93 8.71
CA TRP A 99 9.43 8.26 7.91
C TRP A 99 9.44 9.66 7.31
N LYS A 100 10.11 10.64 7.93
CA LYS A 100 10.13 12.04 7.46
C LYS A 100 10.93 12.25 6.18
N VAL A 101 11.70 11.26 5.73
CA VAL A 101 12.39 11.37 4.44
C VAL A 101 11.41 11.29 3.27
N LEU A 102 10.30 10.56 3.43
CA LEU A 102 9.31 10.30 2.39
C LEU A 102 8.56 11.56 1.96
N PRO A 103 8.16 11.64 0.68
CA PRO A 103 7.12 12.55 0.22
C PRO A 103 5.81 12.33 0.99
N GLN A 104 5.06 13.40 1.20
CA GLN A 104 3.81 13.38 1.98
C GLN A 104 2.78 12.38 1.41
N ASP A 105 2.67 12.31 0.09
CA ASP A 105 1.74 11.43 -0.61
C ASP A 105 2.08 9.94 -0.42
N LEU A 106 3.38 9.58 -0.44
CA LEU A 106 3.83 8.21 -0.16
C LEU A 106 3.65 7.86 1.31
N LEU A 107 4.05 8.75 2.21
CA LEU A 107 3.88 8.55 3.64
C LEU A 107 2.42 8.29 4.01
N TYR A 108 1.53 9.20 3.57
CA TYR A 108 0.10 9.08 3.86
C TYR A 108 -0.50 7.80 3.28
N ALA A 109 -0.18 7.47 2.02
CA ALA A 109 -0.69 6.25 1.39
C ALA A 109 -0.23 4.98 2.13
N ILE A 110 1.03 4.91 2.59
CA ILE A 110 1.54 3.75 3.35
C ILE A 110 0.84 3.64 4.70
N LEU A 111 0.71 4.76 5.42
CA LEU A 111 0.10 4.77 6.76
C LEU A 111 -1.40 4.46 6.74
N ARG A 112 -2.07 4.66 5.60
CA ARG A 112 -3.51 4.43 5.43
C ARG A 112 -3.87 2.98 5.13
N ILE A 113 -2.93 2.13 4.73
CA ILE A 113 -3.21 0.71 4.42
C ILE A 113 -4.02 -0.01 5.51
N PRO A 114 -3.71 0.13 6.82
CA PRO A 114 -4.50 -0.51 7.87
C PRO A 114 -5.94 0.02 7.96
N ASP A 115 -6.17 1.30 7.66
CA ASP A 115 -7.52 1.89 7.63
C ASP A 115 -8.33 1.34 6.45
N ASP A 116 -7.69 1.21 5.27
CA ASP A 116 -8.34 0.62 4.10
C ASP A 116 -8.68 -0.87 4.35
N GLN A 117 -7.82 -1.60 5.07
CA GLN A 117 -8.11 -2.96 5.55
C GLN A 117 -9.30 -2.98 6.52
N ALA A 118 -9.30 -2.10 7.52
CA ALA A 118 -10.39 -2.00 8.48
C ALA A 118 -11.72 -1.65 7.80
N GLN A 119 -11.71 -0.83 6.74
CA GLN A 119 -12.91 -0.52 5.97
C GLN A 119 -13.49 -1.77 5.28
N ILE A 120 -12.64 -2.63 4.71
CA ILE A 120 -13.07 -3.91 4.12
C ILE A 120 -13.68 -4.80 5.20
N GLU A 121 -12.98 -4.98 6.32
CA GLU A 121 -13.43 -5.86 7.41
C GLU A 121 -14.73 -5.35 8.07
N ASN A 122 -14.89 -4.04 8.25
CA ASN A 122 -16.15 -3.46 8.75
C ASN A 122 -17.31 -3.70 7.78
N ARG A 123 -17.06 -3.65 6.47
CA ARG A 123 -18.07 -3.97 5.47
C ARG A 123 -18.46 -5.46 5.52
N LEU A 124 -17.47 -6.35 5.64
CA LEU A 124 -17.70 -7.79 5.76
C LEU A 124 -18.49 -8.13 7.02
N TRP A 125 -18.15 -7.48 8.15
CA TRP A 125 -18.90 -7.65 9.40
C TRP A 125 -20.38 -7.26 9.24
N GLY A 126 -20.66 -6.16 8.54
CA GLY A 126 -22.04 -5.76 8.25
C GLY A 126 -22.78 -6.72 7.32
N ILE A 127 -22.09 -7.44 6.43
CA ILE A 127 -22.72 -8.48 5.58
C ILE A 127 -23.01 -9.72 6.41
N ASP A 128 -22.03 -10.17 7.20
CA ASP A 128 -22.13 -11.34 8.08
C ASP A 128 -23.26 -11.19 9.12
N GLU A 129 -23.48 -9.99 9.67
CA GLU A 129 -24.57 -9.72 10.63
C GLU A 129 -25.98 -9.87 10.00
N TYR A 130 -26.10 -9.63 8.70
CA TYR A 130 -27.37 -9.67 7.96
C TYR A 130 -27.39 -10.76 6.88
N ASP A 131 -26.59 -11.81 7.04
CA ASP A 131 -26.48 -12.91 6.09
C ASP A 131 -27.82 -13.63 5.89
N ASP A 132 -28.27 -13.68 4.64
CA ASP A 132 -29.50 -14.35 4.21
C ASP A 132 -29.26 -15.51 3.23
N ASP A 133 -27.99 -15.81 2.90
CA ASP A 133 -27.61 -16.79 1.88
C ASP A 133 -26.80 -18.00 2.41
N TYR A 134 -26.93 -18.28 3.71
CA TYR A 134 -26.48 -19.53 4.34
C TYR A 134 -26.94 -20.77 3.55
N PRO A 135 -26.06 -21.78 3.30
CA PRO A 135 -24.69 -21.93 3.83
C PRO A 135 -23.59 -21.34 2.94
N ASP A 136 -23.95 -20.66 1.84
CA ASP A 136 -23.05 -20.33 0.75
C ASP A 136 -22.27 -19.01 0.98
N HIS A 137 -22.81 -18.07 1.76
CA HIS A 137 -22.15 -16.81 2.11
C HIS A 137 -21.68 -16.02 0.87
N THR A 138 -22.48 -16.05 -0.20
CA THR A 138 -22.04 -15.67 -1.56
C THR A 138 -21.66 -14.20 -1.63
N GLU A 139 -22.51 -13.30 -1.10
CA GLU A 139 -22.18 -11.87 -1.10
C GLU A 139 -20.92 -11.59 -0.26
N PHE A 140 -20.79 -12.26 0.90
CA PHE A 140 -19.63 -12.13 1.77
C PHE A 140 -18.33 -12.46 1.02
N PHE A 141 -18.27 -13.63 0.36
CA PHE A 141 -17.07 -14.03 -0.38
C PHE A 141 -16.80 -13.14 -1.60
N TRP A 142 -17.81 -12.71 -2.34
CA TRP A 142 -17.61 -11.76 -3.44
C TRP A 142 -17.01 -10.44 -2.96
N VAL A 143 -17.55 -9.86 -1.88
CA VAL A 143 -17.05 -8.60 -1.32
C VAL A 143 -15.65 -8.77 -0.75
N ARG A 144 -15.37 -9.89 -0.08
CA ARG A 144 -14.06 -10.22 0.48
C ARG A 144 -13.02 -10.37 -0.62
N GLN A 145 -13.30 -11.18 -1.64
CA GLN A 145 -12.38 -11.45 -2.73
C GLN A 145 -12.05 -10.17 -3.50
N ARG A 146 -13.07 -9.42 -3.89
CA ARG A 146 -12.91 -8.17 -4.65
C ARG A 146 -12.20 -7.10 -3.84
N GLY A 147 -12.59 -6.89 -2.58
CA GLY A 147 -12.01 -5.86 -1.71
C GLY A 147 -10.51 -6.10 -1.45
N TYR A 148 -10.13 -7.33 -1.12
CA TYR A 148 -8.73 -7.68 -0.94
C TYR A 148 -7.94 -7.68 -2.25
N ALA A 149 -8.60 -7.97 -3.39
CA ALA A 149 -7.94 -7.86 -4.67
C ALA A 149 -7.59 -6.40 -5.04
N GLU A 150 -8.53 -5.48 -4.84
CA GLU A 150 -8.31 -4.05 -5.04
C GLU A 150 -7.25 -3.48 -4.10
N LEU A 151 -7.28 -3.89 -2.82
CA LEU A 151 -6.25 -3.50 -1.86
C LEU A 151 -4.87 -4.00 -2.28
N ALA A 152 -4.76 -5.26 -2.71
CA ALA A 152 -3.48 -5.82 -3.16
C ALA A 152 -2.91 -5.03 -4.35
N LEU A 153 -3.74 -4.67 -5.34
CA LEU A 153 -3.32 -3.85 -6.49
C LEU A 153 -2.88 -2.44 -6.07
N SER A 154 -3.61 -1.82 -5.13
CA SER A 154 -3.24 -0.52 -4.56
C SER A 154 -1.87 -0.58 -3.86
N VAL A 155 -1.65 -1.62 -3.06
CA VAL A 155 -0.37 -1.86 -2.36
C VAL A 155 0.75 -2.16 -3.36
N SER A 156 0.52 -2.96 -4.41
CA SER A 156 1.48 -3.18 -5.51
C SER A 156 1.89 -1.86 -6.18
N ASN A 157 0.93 -0.99 -6.49
CA ASN A 157 1.22 0.32 -7.07
C ASN A 157 2.07 1.19 -6.12
N LEU A 158 1.75 1.17 -4.82
CA LEU A 158 2.51 1.89 -3.82
C LEU A 158 3.94 1.37 -3.68
N ALA A 159 4.12 0.05 -3.72
CA ALA A 159 5.42 -0.62 -3.75
C ALA A 159 6.26 -0.16 -4.95
N GLN A 160 5.67 -0.07 -6.15
CA GLN A 160 6.36 0.44 -7.35
C GLN A 160 6.78 1.92 -7.19
N ARG A 161 5.89 2.78 -6.67
CA ARG A 161 6.23 4.19 -6.42
C ARG A 161 7.34 4.34 -5.39
N LEU A 162 7.32 3.54 -4.32
CA LEU A 162 8.36 3.54 -3.30
C LEU A 162 9.71 3.03 -3.84
N ARG A 163 9.69 1.99 -4.69
CA ARG A 163 10.86 1.45 -5.40
C ARG A 163 11.51 2.54 -6.27
N ALA A 164 10.71 3.29 -7.02
CA ALA A 164 11.17 4.42 -7.82
C ALA A 164 11.76 5.54 -6.96
N TYR A 165 11.11 5.90 -5.85
CA TYR A 165 11.61 6.90 -4.90
C TYR A 165 12.97 6.51 -4.31
N GLY A 166 13.12 5.25 -3.90
CA GLY A 166 14.37 4.70 -3.36
C GLY A 166 15.45 4.42 -4.42
N LYS A 167 15.16 4.63 -5.72
CA LYS A 167 16.03 4.27 -6.84
C LYS A 167 16.51 2.81 -6.78
N LEU A 168 15.62 1.94 -6.34
CA LEU A 168 15.90 0.51 -6.24
C LEU A 168 15.81 -0.12 -7.63
N PRO A 169 16.44 -1.30 -7.84
CA PRO A 169 16.32 -2.03 -9.10
C PRO A 169 14.85 -2.23 -9.51
N PRO A 170 14.53 -2.15 -10.81
CA PRO A 170 13.17 -2.37 -11.28
C PRO A 170 12.72 -3.80 -10.99
N VAL A 171 11.41 -4.01 -10.98
CA VAL A 171 10.85 -5.36 -10.98
C VAL A 171 11.25 -6.04 -12.28
N VAL A 172 11.68 -7.29 -12.20
CA VAL A 172 11.81 -8.13 -13.38
C VAL A 172 10.40 -8.51 -13.79
N GLU A 173 9.94 -7.98 -14.92
CA GLU A 173 8.64 -8.38 -15.48
C GLU A 173 8.68 -9.89 -15.79
N PRO A 174 7.62 -10.64 -15.45
CA PRO A 174 7.53 -12.05 -15.82
C PRO A 174 7.61 -12.22 -17.34
N GLU A 175 8.19 -13.32 -17.80
CA GLU A 175 8.18 -13.64 -19.23
C GLU A 175 6.73 -13.85 -19.73
N PRO A 176 6.44 -13.65 -21.03
CA PRO A 176 5.11 -13.87 -21.56
C PRO A 176 4.60 -15.30 -21.26
N GLY A 177 3.45 -15.39 -20.59
CA GLY A 177 2.85 -16.66 -20.17
C GLY A 177 3.29 -17.15 -18.79
N GLU A 178 4.20 -16.45 -18.12
CA GLU A 178 4.47 -16.68 -16.71
C GLU A 178 3.41 -16.02 -15.83
N TRP A 179 3.28 -16.55 -14.62
CA TRP A 179 2.30 -16.07 -13.65
C TRP A 179 2.61 -14.64 -13.18
N ASN A 180 1.59 -13.78 -13.19
CA ASN A 180 1.66 -12.41 -12.68
C ASN A 180 0.55 -12.17 -11.64
N ARG A 181 0.94 -11.86 -10.40
CA ARG A 181 0.02 -11.58 -9.29
C ARG A 181 -1.02 -10.51 -9.65
N ASP A 182 -0.57 -9.37 -10.17
CA ASP A 182 -1.43 -8.22 -10.42
C ASP A 182 -2.41 -8.49 -11.59
N GLU A 183 -2.01 -9.33 -12.55
CA GLU A 183 -2.92 -9.82 -13.59
C GLU A 183 -3.98 -10.76 -13.02
N GLU A 184 -3.59 -11.74 -12.19
CA GLU A 184 -4.54 -12.63 -11.52
C GLU A 184 -5.51 -11.87 -10.61
N LEU A 185 -5.04 -10.85 -9.89
CA LEU A 185 -5.91 -9.97 -9.09
C LEU A 185 -6.98 -9.28 -9.95
N ARG A 186 -6.61 -8.78 -11.13
CA ARG A 186 -7.57 -8.20 -12.08
C ARG A 186 -8.55 -9.24 -12.61
N ASN A 187 -8.09 -10.47 -12.86
CA ASN A 187 -8.94 -11.58 -13.28
C ASN A 187 -9.94 -11.98 -12.20
N ILE A 188 -9.54 -11.98 -10.92
CA ILE A 188 -10.42 -12.22 -9.77
C ILE A 188 -11.51 -11.15 -9.71
N ILE A 189 -11.15 -9.86 -9.75
CA ILE A 189 -12.12 -8.75 -9.72
C ILE A 189 -13.12 -8.92 -10.86
N LYS A 190 -12.63 -9.16 -12.08
CA LYS A 190 -13.50 -9.36 -13.24
C LYS A 190 -14.45 -10.54 -13.05
N ARG A 191 -13.96 -11.69 -12.57
CA ARG A 191 -14.77 -12.89 -12.35
C ARG A 191 -15.88 -12.64 -11.33
N VAL A 192 -15.56 -11.96 -10.22
CA VAL A 192 -16.52 -11.60 -9.18
C VAL A 192 -17.56 -10.61 -9.71
N ASP A 193 -17.13 -9.57 -10.43
CA ASP A 193 -18.04 -8.57 -11.01
C ASP A 193 -19.00 -9.22 -12.03
N ASP A 194 -18.49 -10.11 -12.90
CA ASP A 194 -19.32 -10.85 -13.86
C ASP A 194 -20.33 -11.77 -13.14
N ALA A 195 -19.89 -12.49 -12.09
CA ALA A 195 -20.75 -13.39 -11.32
C ALA A 195 -21.87 -12.63 -10.60
N ARG A 196 -21.54 -11.49 -9.98
CA ARG A 196 -22.49 -10.60 -9.32
C ARG A 196 -23.50 -10.02 -10.30
N ASN A 197 -23.03 -9.46 -11.42
CA ASN A 197 -23.91 -8.92 -12.45
C ASN A 197 -24.88 -9.99 -13.00
N ALA A 198 -24.39 -11.22 -13.22
CA ALA A 198 -25.23 -12.31 -13.68
C ALA A 198 -26.28 -12.73 -12.61
N HIS A 199 -25.93 -12.67 -11.33
CA HIS A 199 -26.88 -12.91 -10.23
C HIS A 199 -27.96 -11.83 -10.17
N GLU A 200 -27.58 -10.55 -10.20
CA GLU A 200 -28.51 -9.41 -10.18
C GLU A 200 -29.48 -9.46 -11.38
N GLN A 201 -29.00 -9.86 -12.57
CA GLN A 201 -29.84 -10.08 -13.75
C GLN A 201 -30.85 -11.23 -13.55
N ARG A 202 -30.43 -12.35 -12.94
CA ARG A 202 -31.34 -13.48 -12.66
C ARG A 202 -32.42 -13.09 -11.67
N VAL A 203 -32.07 -12.37 -10.60
CA VAL A 203 -33.03 -11.87 -9.59
C VAL A 203 -34.02 -10.91 -10.24
N SER A 204 -33.54 -9.97 -11.07
CA SER A 204 -34.39 -9.00 -11.76
C SER A 204 -35.32 -9.61 -12.82
N ALA A 205 -34.92 -10.73 -13.43
CA ALA A 205 -35.70 -11.43 -14.45
C ALA A 205 -36.74 -12.40 -13.87
N CYS A 206 -36.69 -12.69 -12.57
CA CYS A 206 -37.66 -13.56 -11.90
C CYS A 206 -38.93 -12.75 -11.54
N PRO A 207 -40.10 -13.03 -12.12
CA PRO A 207 -41.33 -12.31 -11.77
C PRO A 207 -41.70 -12.58 -10.29
N ALA A 208 -42.11 -11.53 -9.57
CA ALA A 208 -42.50 -11.64 -8.17
C ALA A 208 -43.54 -12.76 -7.97
N PRO A 209 -43.38 -13.66 -6.97
CA PRO A 209 -44.19 -14.89 -6.91
C PRO A 209 -45.69 -14.68 -6.69
N PHE A 210 -46.15 -13.50 -6.27
CA PHE A 210 -47.58 -13.26 -6.04
C PHE A 210 -47.99 -11.82 -6.35
N PRO A 211 -49.15 -11.59 -7.00
CA PRO A 211 -49.78 -10.28 -7.02
C PRO A 211 -50.23 -9.93 -5.60
N LEU A 212 -49.87 -8.72 -5.14
CA LEU A 212 -50.41 -8.12 -3.93
C LEU A 212 -51.92 -7.90 -4.15
N THR A 213 -52.74 -8.77 -3.56
CA THR A 213 -54.21 -8.61 -3.45
C THR A 213 -54.56 -7.89 -2.16
#